data_AF-A0A9E2I6S6-F1
#
_entry.id   AF-A0A9E2I6S6-F1
#
_cell.length_a   1.000
_cell.length_b   1.000
_cell.length_c   1.000
_cell.angle_alpha   90.00
_cell.angle_beta   90.00
_cell.angle_gamma   90.00
#
_symmetry.space_group_name_H-M   'P 1'
#
loop_
_entity.id
_entity.type
_entity.pdbx_description
1 polymer ?
#
loop_
_entity_poly.entity_id
_entity_poly.type
_entity_poly.pdbx_seq_one_letter_code
_entity_poly.pdbx_strand_id
1 'polypeptide(L)'
;MSYGLMGIAFLGYVLVRTPWMLLLLAGVKGLGFGLFFTNTVHTINLRAPVEWASTAQSLMTVGMFGLAPLIAGPLGGVIYDTLGPSVIFIVGSVALGLAALVLAFAALKGMMATVKCEA
;
A
#
# COMPACT_ATOMS: atom_id res chain seq x y z
N MET A 1 9.43 4.94 -4.05
CA MET A 1 10.16 3.70 -4.41
C MET A 1 9.33 2.46 -4.15
N SER A 2 8.80 2.23 -2.93
CA SER A 2 7.92 1.09 -2.62
C SER A 2 6.69 0.97 -3.53
N TYR A 3 5.93 2.05 -3.71
CA TYR A 3 4.75 2.09 -4.59
C TYR A 3 5.07 1.80 -6.06
N GLY A 4 6.27 2.12 -6.54
CA GLY A 4 6.70 1.81 -7.90
C GLY A 4 6.86 0.30 -8.11
N LEU A 5 7.54 -0.38 -7.18
CA LEU A 5 7.70 -1.84 -7.22
C LEU A 5 6.36 -2.57 -7.13
N MET A 6 5.49 -2.13 -6.23
CA MET A 6 4.14 -2.69 -6.12
C MET A 6 3.31 -2.42 -7.38
N GLY A 7 3.46 -1.26 -8.01
CA GLY A 7 2.75 -0.90 -9.24
C GLY A 7 3.13 -1.80 -10.41
N ILE A 8 4.42 -2.07 -10.57
CA ILE A 8 4.91 -3.03 -11.58
C ILE A 8 4.30 -4.41 -11.35
N ALA A 9 4.25 -4.88 -10.10
CA ALA A 9 3.66 -6.18 -9.79
C ALA A 9 2.15 -6.24 -10.10
N PHE A 10 1.39 -5.22 -9.69
CA PHE A 10 -0.06 -5.16 -9.90
C PHE A 10 -0.44 -5.02 -11.37
N LEU A 11 0.27 -4.17 -12.13
CA LEU A 11 0.09 -4.08 -13.59
C LEU A 11 0.50 -5.40 -14.27
N GLY A 12 1.55 -6.05 -13.79
CA GLY A 12 1.97 -7.36 -14.27
C GLY A 12 0.88 -8.43 -14.08
N TYR A 13 0.13 -8.40 -12.97
CA TYR A 13 -0.96 -9.36 -12.73
C TYR A 13 -2.10 -9.26 -13.74
N VAL A 14 -2.33 -8.08 -14.33
CA VAL A 14 -3.35 -7.90 -15.39
C VAL A 14 -2.99 -8.69 -16.65
N LEU A 15 -1.70 -8.91 -16.91
CA LEU A 15 -1.16 -9.54 -18.12
C LEU A 15 -0.78 -11.02 -17.90
N VAL A 16 -0.99 -11.55 -16.69
CA VAL A 16 -0.63 -12.94 -16.36
C VAL A 16 -1.42 -13.92 -17.22
N ARG A 17 -0.69 -14.83 -17.87
CA ARG A 17 -1.26 -15.98 -18.59
C ARG A 17 -0.70 -17.32 -18.12
N THR A 18 0.37 -17.29 -17.34
CA THR A 18 1.08 -18.49 -16.87
C THR A 18 1.36 -18.41 -15.36
N PRO A 19 1.31 -19.54 -14.64
CA PRO A 19 1.46 -19.57 -13.19
C PRO A 19 2.84 -19.13 -12.70
N TRP A 20 3.90 -19.36 -13.49
CA TRP A 20 5.25 -18.94 -13.14
C TRP A 20 5.41 -17.41 -13.07
N MET A 21 4.69 -16.65 -13.92
CA MET A 21 4.69 -15.19 -13.85
C MET A 21 4.08 -14.67 -12.53
N LEU A 22 3.06 -15.35 -12.00
CA LEU A 22 2.44 -14.97 -10.72
C LEU A 22 3.45 -15.03 -9.57
N LEU A 23 4.28 -16.08 -9.53
CA LEU A 23 5.27 -16.28 -8.48
C LEU A 23 6.34 -15.18 -8.50
N LEU A 24 6.86 -14.85 -9.68
CA LEU A 24 7.84 -13.77 -9.83
C LEU A 24 7.25 -12.42 -9.43
N LEU A 25 6.04 -12.11 -9.90
CA LEU A 25 5.34 -10.86 -9.57
C LEU A 25 4.97 -10.79 -8.09
N ALA A 26 4.62 -11.91 -7.45
CA ALA A 26 4.41 -11.99 -6.00
C ALA A 26 5.68 -11.69 -5.21
N GLY A 27 6.84 -12.16 -5.68
CA GLY A 27 8.14 -11.78 -5.13
C GLY A 27 8.38 -10.27 -5.20
N VAL A 28 8.17 -9.67 -6.39
CA VAL A 28 8.32 -8.21 -6.59
C VAL A 28 7.37 -7.41 -5.69
N LYS A 29 6.10 -7.84 -5.61
CA LYS A 29 5.11 -7.25 -4.71
C LYS A 29 5.57 -7.35 -3.25
N GLY A 30 6.10 -8.50 -2.83
CA GLY A 30 6.61 -8.73 -1.49
C GLY A 30 7.75 -7.79 -1.11
N LEU A 31 8.72 -7.59 -2.01
CA LEU A 31 9.79 -6.61 -1.83
C LEU A 31 9.25 -5.18 -1.70
N GLY A 32 8.31 -4.81 -2.56
CA GLY A 32 7.62 -3.52 -2.50
C GLY A 32 6.88 -3.32 -1.17
N PHE A 33 6.21 -4.36 -0.66
CA PHE A 33 5.53 -4.35 0.63
C PHE A 33 6.50 -4.22 1.80
N GLY A 34 7.63 -4.92 1.79
CA GLY A 34 8.65 -4.81 2.83
C GLY A 34 9.17 -3.38 2.98
N LEU A 35 9.45 -2.72 1.86
CA LEU A 35 9.84 -1.30 1.85
C LEU A 35 8.70 -0.37 2.28
N PHE A 36 7.46 -0.64 1.83
CA PHE A 36 6.30 0.15 2.22
C PHE A 36 6.07 0.08 3.74
N PHE A 37 6.04 -1.12 4.31
CA PHE A 37 5.70 -1.33 5.71
C PHE A 37 6.74 -0.68 6.64
N THR A 38 8.02 -0.98 6.41
CA THR A 38 9.13 -0.42 7.20
C THR A 38 9.17 1.11 7.13
N ASN A 39 9.04 1.68 5.93
CA ASN A 39 9.01 3.13 5.74
C ASN A 39 7.80 3.78 6.42
N THR A 40 6.63 3.12 6.38
CA THR A 40 5.41 3.64 7.00
C THR A 40 5.53 3.67 8.51
N VAL A 41 5.95 2.56 9.13
CA VAL A 41 6.18 2.47 10.58
C VAL A 41 7.20 3.52 11.03
N HIS A 42 8.31 3.66 10.29
CA HIS A 42 9.34 4.65 10.59
C HIS A 42 8.82 6.08 10.48
N THR A 43 8.08 6.40 9.42
CA THR A 43 7.51 7.74 9.19
C THR A 43 6.49 8.11 10.28
N ILE A 44 5.66 7.15 10.72
CA ILE A 44 4.70 7.37 11.80
C ILE A 44 5.45 7.66 13.11
N ASN A 45 6.46 6.88 13.45
CA ASN A 45 7.23 7.08 14.68
C ASN A 45 7.97 8.42 14.71
N LEU A 46 8.46 8.90 13.56
CA LEU A 46 9.10 10.22 13.47
C LEU A 46 8.14 11.40 13.60
N ARG A 47 6.84 11.19 13.36
CA ARG A 47 5.82 12.25 13.33
C ARG A 47 4.89 12.21 14.54
N ALA A 48 4.73 11.06 15.16
CA ALA A 48 3.93 10.92 16.36
C ALA A 48 4.72 11.43 17.57
N PRO A 49 4.07 12.18 18.48
CA PRO A 49 4.61 12.42 19.82
C PRO A 49 4.93 11.09 20.51
N VAL A 50 5.97 11.08 21.35
CA VAL A 50 6.47 9.86 22.02
C VAL A 50 5.34 9.18 22.82
N GLU A 51 4.46 9.98 23.42
CA GLU A 51 3.33 9.51 24.22
C GLU A 51 2.26 8.81 23.38
N TRP A 52 2.15 9.15 22.08
CA TRP A 52 1.09 8.67 21.19
C TRP A 52 1.58 7.70 20.11
N ALA A 53 2.88 7.38 20.08
CA ALA A 53 3.46 6.47 19.09
C ALA A 53 2.76 5.10 19.07
N SER A 54 2.48 4.52 20.24
CA SER A 54 1.77 3.23 20.36
C SER A 54 0.34 3.29 19.80
N THR A 55 -0.38 4.39 20.08
CA THR A 55 -1.73 4.62 19.55
C THR A 55 -1.72 4.80 18.04
N ALA A 56 -0.76 5.57 17.50
CA ALA A 56 -0.62 5.78 16.06
C ALA A 56 -0.30 4.47 15.31
N GLN A 57 0.58 3.63 15.86
CA GLN A 57 0.89 2.31 15.31
C GLN A 57 -0.32 1.36 15.36
N SER A 58 -1.09 1.41 16.46
CA SER A 58 -2.31 0.62 16.61
C SER A 58 -3.36 1.04 15.58
N LEU A 59 -3.54 2.34 15.34
CA LEU A 59 -4.46 2.86 14.33
C LEU A 59 -4.04 2.46 12.91
N MET A 60 -2.75 2.54 12.58
CA MET A 60 -2.22 2.02 11.32
C MET A 60 -2.54 0.53 11.14
N THR A 61 -2.29 -0.27 12.16
CA THR A 61 -2.48 -1.72 12.12
C THR A 61 -3.96 -2.08 11.95
N VAL A 62 -4.86 -1.46 12.71
CA VAL A 62 -6.31 -1.65 12.59
C VAL A 62 -6.81 -1.21 11.20
N GLY A 63 -6.30 -0.11 10.67
CA GLY A 63 -6.65 0.34 9.33
C GLY A 63 -6.20 -0.66 8.26
N MET A 64 -4.93 -1.07 8.30
CA MET A 64 -4.29 -1.86 7.25
C MET A 64 -4.67 -3.34 7.28
N PHE A 65 -4.74 -3.94 8.47
CA PHE A 65 -4.99 -5.38 8.65
C PHE A 65 -6.39 -5.69 9.19
N GLY A 66 -7.17 -4.69 9.62
CA GLY A 66 -8.55 -4.86 10.09
C GLY A 66 -9.57 -4.31 9.10
N LEU A 67 -9.72 -2.99 9.05
CA LEU A 67 -10.76 -2.32 8.27
C LEU A 67 -10.60 -2.53 6.76
N ALA A 68 -9.38 -2.39 6.23
CA ALA A 68 -9.13 -2.55 4.81
C ALA A 68 -9.56 -3.94 4.27
N PRO A 69 -9.11 -5.09 4.83
CA PRO A 69 -9.56 -6.39 4.34
C PRO A 69 -11.03 -6.67 4.61
N LEU A 70 -11.63 -6.10 5.68
CA LEU A 70 -13.05 -6.25 5.97
C LEU A 70 -13.93 -5.64 4.86
N ILE A 71 -13.48 -4.55 4.25
CA ILE A 71 -14.19 -3.89 3.15
C ILE A 71 -13.78 -4.49 1.80
N ALA A 72 -12.48 -4.66 1.58
CA ALA A 72 -11.93 -5.13 0.31
C ALA A 72 -12.24 -6.61 0.03
N GLY A 73 -12.40 -7.45 1.06
CA GLY A 73 -12.72 -8.86 0.91
C GLY A 73 -14.07 -9.08 0.23
N PRO A 74 -15.19 -8.62 0.82
CA PRO A 74 -16.52 -8.75 0.22
C PRO A 74 -16.63 -8.06 -1.13
N LEU A 75 -16.13 -6.82 -1.25
CA LEU A 75 -16.14 -6.09 -2.52
C LEU A 75 -15.33 -6.81 -3.60
N GLY A 76 -14.15 -7.32 -3.24
CA GLY A 76 -13.30 -8.10 -4.11
C GLY A 76 -13.97 -9.38 -4.59
N GLY A 77 -14.70 -10.08 -3.70
CA GLY A 77 -15.49 -11.25 -4.06
C GLY A 77 -16.60 -10.94 -5.06
N VAL A 78 -17.39 -9.88 -4.81
CA VAL A 78 -18.45 -9.46 -5.75
C VAL A 78 -17.87 -9.08 -7.11
N ILE A 79 -16.74 -8.36 -7.14
CA ILE A 79 -16.05 -8.02 -8.39
C ILE A 79 -15.52 -9.28 -9.08
N TYR A 80 -14.97 -10.24 -8.32
CA TYR A 80 -14.49 -11.51 -8.84
C TYR A 80 -15.59 -12.25 -9.57
N ASP A 81 -16.75 -12.40 -8.92
CA ASP A 81 -17.86 -13.22 -9.40
C ASP A 81 -18.57 -12.59 -10.61
N THR A 82 -18.63 -11.26 -10.67
CA THR A 82 -19.39 -10.53 -11.70
C THR A 82 -18.56 -10.12 -12.91
N LEU A 83 -17.29 -9.72 -12.70
CA LEU A 83 -16.43 -9.12 -13.73
C LEU A 83 -15.16 -9.94 -13.99
N GLY A 84 -14.94 -11.00 -13.20
CA GLY A 84 -13.80 -11.88 -13.33
C GLY A 84 -12.53 -11.40 -12.60
N PRO A 85 -11.50 -12.27 -12.56
CA PRO A 85 -10.29 -12.06 -11.75
C PRO A 85 -9.46 -10.84 -12.20
N SER A 86 -9.41 -10.55 -13.50
CA SER A 86 -8.55 -9.49 -14.05
C SER A 86 -8.93 -8.10 -13.53
N VAL A 87 -10.22 -7.85 -13.30
CA VAL A 87 -10.72 -6.54 -12.86
C VAL A 87 -10.27 -6.21 -11.43
N ILE A 88 -10.08 -7.21 -10.57
CA ILE A 88 -9.57 -7.01 -9.21
C ILE A 88 -8.15 -6.43 -9.25
N PHE A 89 -7.31 -6.94 -10.13
CA PHE A 89 -5.94 -6.45 -10.28
C PHE A 89 -5.91 -5.04 -10.87
N ILE A 90 -6.85 -4.70 -11.75
CA ILE A 90 -7.02 -3.33 -12.27
C ILE A 90 -7.42 -2.38 -11.13
N VAL A 91 -8.46 -2.73 -10.35
CA VAL A 91 -8.92 -1.91 -9.22
C VAL A 91 -7.80 -1.72 -8.19
N GLY A 92 -7.04 -2.79 -7.89
CA GLY A 92 -5.87 -2.72 -7.03
C GLY A 92 -4.76 -1.81 -7.59
N SER A 93 -4.51 -1.86 -8.90
CA SER A 93 -3.54 -0.99 -9.58
C SER A 93 -3.95 0.48 -9.49
N VAL A 94 -5.24 0.78 -9.71
CA VAL A 94 -5.79 2.14 -9.59
C VAL A 94 -5.69 2.65 -8.16
N ALA A 95 -6.09 1.85 -7.17
CA ALA A 95 -6.00 2.22 -5.76
C ALA A 95 -4.54 2.52 -5.34
N LEU A 96 -3.60 1.68 -5.78
CA LEU A 96 -2.17 1.91 -5.55
C LEU A 96 -1.67 3.18 -6.23
N GLY A 97 -2.10 3.43 -7.47
CA GLY A 97 -1.77 4.64 -8.22
C GLY A 97 -2.28 5.91 -7.51
N LEU A 98 -3.52 5.89 -7.01
CA LEU A 98 -4.09 6.98 -6.22
C LEU A 98 -3.30 7.22 -4.94
N ALA A 99 -2.93 6.16 -4.20
CA ALA A 99 -2.09 6.29 -3.01
C ALA A 99 -0.72 6.91 -3.33
N ALA A 100 -0.09 6.50 -4.44
CA ALA A 100 1.17 7.08 -4.89
C ALA A 100 1.04 8.56 -5.24
N LEU A 101 -0.06 8.97 -5.90
CA LEU A 101 -0.34 10.36 -6.24
C LEU A 101 -0.54 11.23 -4.99
N VAL A 102 -1.31 10.74 -4.01
CA VAL A 102 -1.52 11.45 -2.74
C VAL A 102 -0.19 11.72 -2.03
N LEU A 103 0.68 10.71 -1.96
CA LEU A 103 2.00 10.86 -1.33
C LEU A 103 2.94 11.75 -2.14
N ALA A 104 2.91 11.66 -3.47
CA ALA A 104 3.69 12.55 -4.33
C ALA A 104 3.26 14.01 -4.13
N PHE A 105 1.96 14.27 -4.06
CA PHE A 105 1.43 15.59 -3.79
C PHE A 105 1.82 16.11 -2.40
N ALA A 106 1.74 15.27 -1.36
CA ALA A 106 2.18 15.60 -0.01
C ALA A 106 3.70 15.91 0.04
N ALA A 107 4.52 15.16 -0.71
CA ALA A 107 5.95 15.40 -0.83
C ALA A 107 6.24 16.73 -1.53
N LEU A 108 5.57 17.02 -2.66
CA LEU A 108 5.73 18.27 -3.42
C LEU A 108 5.33 19.50 -2.60
N LYS A 109 4.31 19.38 -1.74
CA LYS A 109 3.92 20.45 -0.80
C LYS A 109 4.90 20.63 0.38
N GLY A 110 5.97 19.84 0.47
CA GLY A 110 6.92 19.92 1.58
C GLY A 110 6.35 19.46 2.93
N MET A 111 5.13 18.91 2.97
CA MET A 111 4.51 18.38 4.19
C MET A 111 5.30 17.21 4.78
N MET A 112 6.16 16.60 3.95
CA MET A 112 7.06 15.52 4.34
C MET A 112 8.40 16.00 4.93
N ALA A 113 8.66 17.31 5.02
CA ALA A 113 9.84 17.85 5.69
C ALA A 113 9.82 17.47 7.18
N THR A 114 10.99 17.13 7.72
CA THR A 114 11.19 16.70 9.10
C THR A 114 10.89 17.83 10.07
N VAL A 115 10.03 17.56 11.07
CA VAL A 115 9.94 18.41 12.26
C VAL A 115 11.28 18.27 12.97
N LYS A 116 12.06 19.36 13.03
CA LYS A 116 13.25 19.41 13.91
C LYS A 116 12.76 19.17 15.34
N CYS A 117 13.32 18.20 16.05
CA CYS A 117 13.29 18.23 17.51
C CYS A 117 14.00 19.52 17.95
N GLU A 118 13.25 20.44 18.56
CA GLU A 118 13.86 21.38 19.49
C GLU A 118 14.37 20.55 20.67
N ALA A 119 15.68 20.66 20.91
CA ALA A 119 16.42 19.97 21.96
C ALA A 119 16.33 20.72 23.29
#